data_AF-A0A3D5DWW9-F1
#
_entry.id   AF-A0A3D5DWW9-F1
#
_cell.length_a   1.000
_cell.length_b   1.000
_cell.length_c   1.000
_cell.angle_alpha   90.00
_cell.angle_beta   90.00
_cell.angle_gamma   90.00
#
_symmetry.space_group_name_H-M   'P 1'
#
loop_
_entity.id
_entity.type
_entity.pdbx_description
1 polymer ?
#
loop_
_entity_poly.entity_id
_entity_poly.type
_entity_poly.pdbx_seq_one_letter_code
_entity_poly.pdbx_strand_id
1 'polypeptide(L)'
;MTGEDWRRLADYVVARRVELHLRDRRAFAEATGVTDRTLGKLENGQRVSASTLGVVENRLGWAPGSCRRILAGGEPNAAPADPGQAEYDDPTLRHIASTPGLPPDVVRGLIALARNWRQGSEGTDESAQRRA
;
A
#
# COMPACT_ATOMS: atom_id res chain seq x y z
N MET A 1 -28.20 -14.68 -4.24
CA MET A 1 -27.40 -13.85 -5.16
C MET A 1 -26.62 -12.84 -4.32
N THR A 2 -25.45 -13.21 -3.80
CA THR A 2 -24.63 -12.28 -3.03
C THR A 2 -23.95 -11.33 -4.01
N GLY A 3 -24.66 -10.27 -4.39
CA GLY A 3 -24.05 -9.15 -5.11
C GLY A 3 -22.93 -8.60 -4.23
N GLU A 4 -21.77 -8.32 -4.82
CA GLU A 4 -20.67 -7.67 -4.10
C GLU A 4 -21.18 -6.35 -3.51
N ASP A 5 -21.15 -6.21 -2.19
CA ASP A 5 -21.68 -5.02 -1.49
C ASP A 5 -20.66 -3.88 -1.52
N TRP A 6 -20.48 -3.29 -2.70
CA TRP A 6 -19.55 -2.18 -2.92
C TRP A 6 -19.90 -0.95 -2.08
N ARG A 7 -21.18 -0.73 -1.77
CA ARG A 7 -21.61 0.34 -0.86
C ARG A 7 -21.08 0.11 0.55
N ARG A 8 -21.22 -1.11 1.07
CA ARG A 8 -20.66 -1.49 2.37
C ARG A 8 -19.15 -1.25 2.39
N LEU A 9 -18.44 -1.70 1.36
CA LEU A 9 -16.99 -1.45 1.27
C LEU A 9 -16.65 0.04 1.32
N ALA A 10 -17.40 0.88 0.60
CA ALA A 10 -17.20 2.33 0.63
C ALA A 10 -17.32 2.90 2.04
N ASP A 11 -18.35 2.50 2.79
CA ASP A 11 -18.57 2.97 4.16
C ASP A 11 -17.41 2.60 5.09
N TYR A 12 -16.90 1.36 5.00
CA TYR A 12 -15.73 0.93 5.77
C TYR A 12 -14.47 1.72 5.40
N VAL A 13 -14.25 1.97 4.10
CA VAL A 13 -13.08 2.72 3.63
C VAL A 13 -13.12 4.15 4.16
N VAL A 14 -14.28 4.81 4.10
CA VAL A 14 -14.46 6.18 4.61
C VAL A 14 -14.29 6.23 6.12
N ALA A 15 -14.92 5.31 6.86
CA ALA A 15 -14.79 5.25 8.32
C ALA A 15 -13.32 5.08 8.74
N ARG A 16 -12.62 4.11 8.14
CA ARG A 16 -11.22 3.84 8.45
C ARG A 16 -10.30 4.99 8.06
N ARG A 17 -10.58 5.65 6.93
CA ARG A 17 -9.83 6.83 6.49
C ARG A 17 -9.95 7.99 7.50
N VAL A 18 -11.15 8.19 8.07
CA VAL A 18 -11.38 9.21 9.11
C VAL A 18 -10.65 8.85 10.41
N GLU A 19 -10.64 7.59 10.82
CA GLU A 19 -9.86 7.11 11.99
C GLU A 19 -8.35 7.37 11.83
N LEU A 20 -7.83 7.19 10.61
CA LEU A 20 -6.43 7.46 10.27
C LEU A 20 -6.12 8.95 10.04
N HIS A 21 -7.06 9.85 10.36
CA HIS A 21 -6.93 11.30 10.19
C HIS A 21 -6.72 11.75 8.73
N LEU A 22 -6.98 10.89 7.76
CA LEU A 22 -6.90 11.17 6.34
C LEU A 22 -8.21 11.81 5.83
N ARG A 23 -8.66 12.90 6.46
CA ARG A 23 -10.01 13.47 6.24
C ARG A 23 -10.28 13.93 4.81
N ASP A 24 -9.23 14.30 4.07
CA ASP A 24 -9.34 14.66 2.66
C ASP A 24 -9.06 13.44 1.75
N ARG A 25 -9.91 13.24 0.75
CA ARG A 25 -9.69 12.21 -0.29
C ARG A 25 -8.41 12.48 -1.07
N ARG A 26 -8.05 13.75 -1.29
CA ARG A 26 -6.80 14.12 -1.95
C ARG A 26 -5.58 13.65 -1.14
N ALA A 27 -5.61 13.84 0.17
CA ALA A 27 -4.56 13.33 1.05
C ALA A 27 -4.46 11.80 1.01
N PHE A 28 -5.59 11.11 0.89
CA PHE A 28 -5.62 9.65 0.72
C PHE A 28 -5.10 9.21 -0.66
N ALA A 29 -5.40 9.97 -1.72
CA ALA A 29 -4.84 9.76 -3.06
C ALA A 29 -3.32 9.88 -3.06
N GLU A 30 -2.78 10.95 -2.48
CA GLU A 30 -1.33 11.13 -2.33
C GLU A 30 -0.70 10.00 -1.51
N ALA A 31 -1.37 9.57 -0.44
CA ALA A 31 -0.87 8.53 0.46
C ALA A 31 -0.92 7.11 -0.14
N THR A 32 -1.77 6.87 -1.13
CA THR A 32 -1.92 5.56 -1.81
C THR A 32 -1.26 5.52 -3.18
N GLY A 33 -0.96 6.68 -3.79
CA GLY A 33 -0.60 6.77 -5.20
C GLY A 33 -1.75 6.45 -6.17
N VAL A 34 -2.98 6.26 -5.67
CA VAL A 34 -4.18 6.04 -6.48
C VAL A 34 -4.81 7.38 -6.80
N THR A 35 -5.25 7.58 -8.05
CA THR A 35 -5.89 8.85 -8.45
C THR A 35 -7.14 9.15 -7.62
N ASP A 36 -7.36 10.43 -7.29
CA ASP A 36 -8.56 10.90 -6.57
C ASP A 36 -9.86 10.43 -7.24
N ARG A 37 -9.90 10.43 -8.57
CA ARG A 37 -11.04 9.91 -9.35
C ARG A 37 -11.34 8.44 -9.03
N THR A 38 -10.33 7.58 -8.97
CA THR A 38 -10.51 6.15 -8.68
C THR A 38 -10.93 5.93 -7.23
N LEU A 39 -10.35 6.67 -6.29
CA LEU A 39 -10.79 6.63 -4.89
C LEU A 39 -12.23 7.16 -4.73
N GLY A 40 -12.60 8.17 -5.50
CA GLY A 40 -13.96 8.67 -5.55
C GLY A 40 -14.94 7.62 -6.05
N LYS A 41 -14.58 6.81 -7.05
CA LYS A 41 -15.42 5.67 -7.47
C LYS A 41 -15.60 4.66 -6.34
N LEU A 42 -14.51 4.29 -5.67
CA LEU A 42 -14.53 3.34 -4.55
C LEU A 42 -15.41 3.86 -3.39
N GLU A 43 -15.22 5.10 -2.95
CA GLU A 43 -16.00 5.73 -1.87
C GLU A 43 -17.46 5.99 -2.26
N ASN A 44 -17.80 5.98 -3.55
CA ASN A 44 -19.18 6.02 -4.01
C ASN A 44 -19.78 4.63 -4.22
N GLY A 45 -19.09 3.56 -3.80
CA GLY A 45 -19.56 2.18 -3.93
C GLY A 45 -19.55 1.67 -5.36
N GLN A 46 -18.67 2.19 -6.21
CA GLN A 46 -18.46 1.68 -7.55
C GLN A 46 -17.30 0.69 -7.58
N ARG A 47 -17.42 -0.29 -8.48
CA ARG A 47 -16.41 -1.32 -8.68
C ARG A 47 -15.09 -0.74 -9.17
N VAL A 48 -14.00 -1.15 -8.53
CA VAL A 48 -12.61 -0.85 -8.92
C VAL A 48 -11.82 -2.14 -9.11
N SER A 49 -10.60 -2.04 -9.62
CA SER A 49 -9.75 -3.21 -9.87
C SER A 49 -9.26 -3.84 -8.58
N ALA A 50 -8.97 -5.14 -8.62
CA ALA A 50 -8.38 -5.86 -7.48
C ALA A 50 -7.03 -5.28 -7.05
N SER A 51 -6.23 -4.78 -8.01
CA SER A 51 -4.97 -4.10 -7.72
C SER A 51 -5.18 -2.83 -6.90
N THR A 52 -6.19 -2.02 -7.23
CA THR A 52 -6.54 -0.83 -6.43
C THR A 52 -7.00 -1.22 -5.04
N LEU A 53 -7.80 -2.28 -4.91
CA LEU A 53 -8.23 -2.77 -3.59
C LEU A 53 -7.04 -3.18 -2.72
N GLY A 54 -6.04 -3.88 -3.28
CA GLY A 54 -4.85 -4.28 -2.52
C GLY A 54 -4.04 -3.09 -2.00
N VAL A 55 -3.87 -2.04 -2.80
CA VAL A 55 -3.19 -0.80 -2.38
C VAL A 55 -3.98 -0.11 -1.25
N VAL A 56 -5.30 -0.04 -1.38
CA VAL A 56 -6.19 0.56 -0.37
C VAL A 56 -6.16 -0.24 0.94
N GLU A 57 -6.30 -1.57 0.89
CA GLU A 57 -6.21 -2.44 2.08
C GLU A 57 -4.90 -2.21 2.82
N ASN A 58 -3.79 -2.20 2.10
CA ASN A 58 -2.48 -1.96 2.68
C ASN A 58 -2.41 -0.59 3.37
N ARG A 59 -2.87 0.47 2.69
CA ARG A 59 -2.80 1.82 3.27
C ARG A 59 -3.72 2.01 4.47
N LEU A 60 -4.85 1.31 4.50
CA LEU A 60 -5.79 1.36 5.63
C LEU A 60 -5.35 0.49 6.82
N GLY A 61 -4.22 -0.22 6.70
CA GLY A 61 -3.72 -1.15 7.71
C GLY A 61 -4.57 -2.42 7.82
N TRP A 62 -5.25 -2.80 6.74
CA TRP A 62 -6.02 -4.03 6.67
C TRP A 62 -5.19 -5.17 6.09
N ALA A 63 -5.48 -6.39 6.56
CA ALA A 63 -4.86 -7.59 6.00
C ALA A 63 -5.32 -7.78 4.53
N PRO A 64 -4.47 -8.32 3.65
CA PRO A 64 -4.84 -8.62 2.27
C PRO A 64 -6.13 -9.45 2.19
N GLY A 65 -7.03 -9.05 1.28
CA GLY A 65 -8.34 -9.68 1.09
C GLY A 65 -9.45 -9.19 2.02
N SER A 66 -9.19 -8.21 2.89
CA SER A 66 -10.20 -7.61 3.76
C SER A 66 -11.32 -6.90 2.99
N CYS A 67 -11.02 -6.17 1.90
CA CYS A 67 -12.04 -5.60 1.02
C CYS A 67 -12.93 -6.69 0.43
N ARG A 68 -12.34 -7.81 -0.01
CA ARG A 68 -13.13 -8.95 -0.54
C ARG A 68 -14.02 -9.57 0.54
N ARG A 69 -13.54 -9.63 1.78
CA ARG A 69 -14.33 -10.09 2.93
C ARG A 69 -15.50 -9.14 3.23
N ILE A 70 -15.26 -7.84 3.19
CA ILE A 70 -16.32 -6.82 3.34
C ILE A 70 -17.36 -6.93 2.22
N LEU A 71 -16.92 -7.09 0.97
CA LEU A 71 -17.81 -7.28 -0.18
C LEU A 71 -18.67 -8.55 -0.08
N ALA A 72 -18.19 -9.56 0.66
CA ALA A 72 -18.91 -10.80 0.94
C ALA A 72 -19.80 -10.71 2.20
N GLY A 73 -19.92 -9.53 2.83
CA GLY A 73 -20.71 -9.31 4.04
C GLY A 73 -19.99 -9.59 5.36
N GLY A 74 -18.69 -9.88 5.32
CA GLY A 74 -17.86 -10.04 6.52
C GLY A 74 -17.28 -8.71 7.04
N GLU A 75 -16.40 -8.82 8.03
CA GLU A 75 -15.67 -7.70 8.65
C GLU A 75 -14.21 -7.64 8.14
N PRO A 76 -13.56 -6.46 8.09
CA PRO A 76 -12.14 -6.36 7.75
C PRO A 76 -11.27 -6.94 8.86
N ASN A 77 -10.14 -7.56 8.47
CA ASN A 77 -9.13 -7.98 9.42
C ASN A 77 -8.07 -6.88 9.53
N ALA A 78 -7.70 -6.50 10.75
CA ALA A 78 -6.50 -5.69 10.96
C ALA A 78 -5.27 -6.47 10.48
N ALA A 79 -4.38 -5.81 9.74
CA ALA A 79 -3.08 -6.39 9.45
C ALA A 79 -2.30 -6.51 10.78
N PRO A 80 -1.58 -7.62 11.03
CA PRO A 80 -0.50 -7.57 12.01
C PRO A 80 0.46 -6.45 11.59
N ALA A 81 0.98 -5.68 12.54
CA ALA A 81 1.89 -4.58 12.27
C ALA A 81 3.10 -5.11 11.48
N ASP A 82 3.05 -4.95 10.16
CA ASP A 82 4.10 -5.41 9.26
C ASP A 82 5.19 -4.33 9.24
N PRO A 83 6.43 -4.62 9.69
CA PRO A 83 7.52 -3.65 9.69
C PRO A 83 7.84 -3.09 8.29
N GLY A 84 7.33 -3.72 7.21
CA GLY A 84 7.46 -3.23 5.84
C GLY A 84 6.69 -1.94 5.50
N GLN A 85 5.77 -1.47 6.35
CA GLN A 85 5.04 -0.21 6.11
C GLN A 85 5.91 1.04 6.28
N ALA A 86 6.99 0.96 7.06
CA ALA A 86 7.99 2.04 7.14
C ALA A 86 8.82 2.16 5.84
N GLU A 87 8.85 1.13 5.00
CA GLU A 87 9.77 1.01 3.86
C GLU A 87 9.25 1.71 2.58
N TYR A 88 7.96 2.04 2.49
CA TYR A 88 7.38 2.80 1.36
C TYR A 88 7.27 4.31 1.61
N ASP A 89 7.57 4.77 2.83
CA ASP A 89 7.75 6.20 3.16
C ASP A 89 9.21 6.63 2.94
N ASP A 90 9.97 5.88 2.13
CA ASP A 90 11.34 6.20 1.79
C ASP A 90 11.38 7.25 0.65
N PRO A 91 11.83 8.49 0.92
CA PRO A 91 11.88 9.55 -0.07
C PRO A 91 12.74 9.19 -1.29
N THR A 92 13.71 8.29 -1.15
CA THR A 92 14.56 7.83 -2.25
C THR A 92 13.79 6.94 -3.22
N LEU A 93 12.91 6.05 -2.73
CA LEU A 93 12.07 5.21 -3.60
C LEU A 93 11.01 6.04 -4.33
N ARG A 94 10.48 7.08 -3.69
CA ARG A 94 9.56 8.04 -4.31
C ARG A 94 10.20 8.83 -5.46
N HIS A 95 11.47 9.20 -5.33
CA HIS A 95 12.22 9.89 -6.39
C HIS A 95 12.47 8.99 -7.62
N ILE A 96 12.80 7.72 -7.42
CA ILE A 96 13.06 6.78 -8.53
C ILE A 96 11.77 6.53 -9.33
N ALA A 97 10.64 6.33 -8.66
CA ALA A 97 9.35 6.11 -9.31
C ALA A 97 8.81 7.34 -10.06
N SER A 98 9.22 8.54 -9.67
CA SER A 98 8.74 9.81 -10.24
C SER A 98 9.66 10.39 -11.31
N THR A 99 10.70 9.66 -11.74
CA THR A 99 11.66 10.18 -12.72
C THR A 99 11.06 10.14 -14.14
N PRO A 100 10.80 11.29 -14.78
CA PRO A 100 10.20 11.34 -16.11
C PRO A 100 11.17 10.78 -17.17
N GLY A 101 10.64 9.98 -18.10
CA GLY A 101 11.40 9.42 -19.23
C GLY A 101 11.93 7.99 -19.03
N LEU A 102 11.70 7.37 -17.87
CA LEU A 102 12.08 5.97 -17.64
C LEU A 102 10.95 4.99 -18.00
N PRO A 103 11.26 3.90 -18.74
CA PRO A 103 10.29 2.84 -18.99
C PRO A 103 9.87 2.14 -17.69
N PRO A 104 8.60 1.71 -17.55
CA PRO A 104 8.05 1.16 -16.31
C PRO A 104 8.79 -0.10 -15.82
N ASP A 105 9.37 -0.90 -16.71
CA ASP A 105 10.13 -2.09 -16.33
C ASP A 105 11.52 -1.75 -15.77
N VAL A 106 12.08 -0.61 -16.16
CA VAL A 106 13.35 -0.09 -15.59
C VAL A 106 13.11 0.46 -14.20
N VAL A 107 11.99 1.14 -13.98
CA VAL A 107 11.58 1.61 -12.64
C VAL A 107 11.42 0.42 -11.69
N ARG A 108 10.75 -0.65 -12.13
CA ARG A 108 10.63 -1.90 -11.35
C ARG A 108 11.99 -2.52 -11.05
N GLY A 109 12.89 -2.54 -12.02
CA GLY A 109 14.26 -3.05 -11.85
C GLY A 109 15.09 -2.25 -10.83
N LEU A 110 15.00 -0.92 -10.86
CA LEU A 110 15.71 -0.05 -9.92
C LEU A 110 15.17 -0.15 -8.50
N ILE A 111 13.85 -0.28 -8.33
CA ILE A 111 13.23 -0.52 -7.03
C ILE A 111 13.69 -1.88 -6.45
N ALA A 112 13.75 -2.92 -7.30
CA ALA A 112 14.25 -4.23 -6.89
C ALA A 112 15.74 -4.20 -6.49
N LEU A 113 16.56 -3.46 -7.25
CA LEU A 113 18.00 -3.31 -6.97
C LEU A 113 18.26 -2.54 -5.66
N ALA A 114 17.52 -1.44 -5.44
CA ALA A 114 17.63 -0.65 -4.21
C ALA A 114 17.27 -1.47 -2.96
N ARG A 115 16.26 -2.33 -3.04
CA ARG A 115 15.90 -3.27 -1.97
C ARG A 115 17.00 -4.29 -1.68
N ASN A 116 17.64 -4.82 -2.72
CA ASN A 116 18.70 -5.81 -2.60
C ASN A 116 19.95 -5.26 -1.88
N TRP A 117 20.31 -4.00 -2.12
CA TRP A 117 21.47 -3.38 -1.47
C TRP A 117 21.23 -3.04 0.01
N ARG A 118 19.97 -2.80 0.42
CA ARG A 118 19.62 -2.59 1.84
C ARG A 118 19.71 -3.87 2.67
N GLN A 119 19.41 -5.03 2.07
CA GLN A 119 19.53 -6.33 2.74
C GLN A 119 20.97 -6.86 2.81
N GLY A 120 21.91 -6.26 2.06
CA GLY A 120 23.29 -6.72 1.94
C GLY A 120 24.30 -6.16 2.96
N SER A 121 23.91 -5.24 3.84
CA SER A 121 24.85 -4.60 4.79
C SER A 121 24.93 -5.23 6.18
N GLU A 122 24.16 -6.29 6.48
CA GLU A 122 24.18 -6.97 7.80
C GLU A 122 25.13 -8.19 7.89
N GLY A 123 26.16 -8.31 7.05
CA GLY A 123 26.95 -9.56 7.02
C GLY A 123 28.40 -9.51 6.59
N THR A 124 29.17 -8.43 6.81
CA THR A 124 30.64 -8.48 6.53
C THR A 124 31.54 -7.77 7.53
N ASP A 125 31.11 -7.56 8.78
CA ASP A 125 32.01 -7.00 9.81
C ASP A 125 31.89 -7.72 11.17
N GLU A 126 31.95 -9.06 11.19
CA GLU A 126 32.10 -9.82 12.44
C GLU A 126 32.98 -11.06 12.27
N SER A 127 34.13 -10.93 11.61
CA SER A 127 35.12 -12.03 11.54
C SER A 127 36.58 -11.60 11.62
N ALA A 128 36.88 -10.29 11.69
CA ALA A 128 38.25 -9.81 11.78
C ALA A 128 38.77 -9.57 13.22
N GLN A 129 37.90 -9.56 14.24
CA GLN A 129 38.28 -9.20 15.61
C GLN A 129 38.21 -10.38 16.61
N ARG A 130 38.69 -11.58 16.23
CA ARG A 130 38.97 -12.67 17.18
C ARG A 130 40.26 -13.43 16.84
N ARG A 131 41.34 -12.71 16.55
CA ARG A 131 42.71 -13.21 16.66
C ARG A 131 43.67 -12.04 16.93
N ALA A 132 43.85 -11.72 18.21
CA ALA A 132 45.07 -11.11 18.76
C ALA A 132 45.07 -11.36 20.26
#